data_AF-A0A100ITD5-F1
#
_entry.id   AF-A0A100ITD5-F1
#
_cell.length_a   1.000
_cell.length_b   1.000
_cell.length_c   1.000
_cell.angle_alpha   90.00
_cell.angle_beta   90.00
_cell.angle_gamma   90.00
#
_symmetry.space_group_name_H-M   'P 1'
#
loop_
_entity.id
_entity.type
_entity.pdbx_description
1 polymer ?
#
loop_
_entity_poly.entity_id
_entity_poly.type
_entity_poly.pdbx_seq_one_letter_code
_entity_poly.pdbx_strand_id
1 'polypeptide(L)'
;MHVLSTLAILPSVALGAVLPAALQSSTKVAKRDSWGGSVSLGPTKSDIINAVTTIIPGVAPSTQNGELFLWPGMSNGTGDLIQTTLESWPSNSWCGATTGQWCVRASIFGSFGQLDGTGSPVSANDHVRIEYNLASDGETWTQNVTNALTGAALSSYSYAAGPYMTGYGTGTECDSDCTGTVADQLYLNTTITLREADTSFGDTIATGAGATYTGLTSSEGGKVWNIATISIPAMGSQTAVASSTASVATHATPTPSAAGIASTDEATGAAALLSATQEASSVPSIAPSVAGSGAAAPTQSSSGSGFKSGAASGYGSAPFPSGSARGSQSNPQSGAQSGSKAGSGPAPGDDNEPCS
;
A
#
# COMPACT_ATOMS: atom_id res chain seq x y z
N MET A 1 -104.74 31.70 4.31
CA MET A 1 -103.83 31.05 3.32
C MET A 1 -103.20 32.16 2.50
N HIS A 2 -101.90 32.41 2.66
CA HIS A 2 -100.96 32.91 1.66
C HIS A 2 -99.55 32.85 2.29
N VAL A 3 -98.62 32.28 1.53
CA VAL A 3 -97.23 31.97 1.84
C VAL A 3 -96.35 33.15 1.45
N LEU A 4 -95.34 33.50 2.26
CA LEU A 4 -94.10 34.23 1.90
C LEU A 4 -93.26 34.28 3.19
N SER A 5 -92.21 33.47 3.41
CA SER A 5 -90.94 33.31 2.70
C SER A 5 -90.09 34.60 2.70
N THR A 6 -89.21 34.73 3.69
CA THR A 6 -88.05 35.64 3.64
C THR A 6 -86.80 34.92 4.14
N LEU A 7 -85.77 35.07 3.32
CA LEU A 7 -84.53 34.33 3.20
C LEU A 7 -83.44 34.98 4.07
N ALA A 8 -82.66 34.15 4.75
CA ALA A 8 -81.51 34.56 5.56
C ALA A 8 -80.30 34.93 4.67
N ILE A 9 -79.55 35.97 5.06
CA ILE A 9 -78.24 36.29 4.50
C ILE A 9 -77.24 36.30 5.66
N LEU A 10 -76.28 35.37 5.64
CA LEU A 10 -75.08 35.35 6.49
C LEU A 10 -73.86 35.61 5.60
N PRO A 11 -72.86 36.42 6.04
CA PRO A 11 -71.65 36.67 5.28
C PRO A 11 -70.65 35.51 5.42
N SER A 12 -70.09 35.07 4.29
CA SER A 12 -69.03 34.08 4.19
C SER A 12 -67.71 34.62 4.75
N VAL A 13 -67.21 34.03 5.83
CA VAL A 13 -65.84 34.21 6.32
C VAL A 13 -64.94 33.22 5.58
N ALA A 14 -64.06 33.71 4.72
CA ALA A 14 -63.06 32.91 4.05
C ALA A 14 -61.91 32.57 5.01
N LEU A 15 -61.80 31.31 5.43
CA LEU A 15 -60.61 30.77 6.10
C LEU A 15 -59.50 30.57 5.07
N GLY A 16 -58.53 31.49 5.04
CA GLY A 16 -57.26 31.30 4.34
C GLY A 16 -56.39 30.31 5.10
N ALA A 17 -56.32 29.06 4.64
CA ALA A 17 -55.36 28.08 5.14
C ALA A 17 -53.98 28.39 4.55
N VAL A 18 -53.13 29.06 5.33
CA VAL A 18 -51.70 29.18 5.03
C VAL A 18 -51.06 27.84 5.42
N LEU A 19 -50.84 26.98 4.43
CA LEU A 19 -50.02 25.77 4.61
C LEU A 19 -48.57 26.19 4.81
N PRO A 20 -47.91 25.83 5.93
CA PRO A 20 -46.46 25.93 6.01
C PRO A 20 -45.88 24.89 5.06
N ALA A 21 -45.29 25.32 3.95
CA ALA A 21 -44.42 24.50 3.14
C ALA A 21 -43.21 24.12 3.99
N ALA A 22 -43.30 22.99 4.70
CA ALA A 22 -42.16 22.39 5.36
C ALA A 22 -41.15 22.03 4.28
N LEU A 23 -40.04 22.77 4.22
CA LEU A 23 -38.85 22.35 3.50
C LEU A 23 -38.44 20.98 4.04
N GLN A 24 -38.78 19.92 3.31
CA GLN A 24 -38.12 18.63 3.47
C GLN A 24 -36.70 18.80 2.92
N SER A 25 -35.81 19.33 3.76
CA SER A 25 -34.38 19.20 3.54
C SER A 25 -34.04 17.71 3.66
N SER A 26 -34.06 17.01 2.53
CA SER A 26 -33.48 15.69 2.39
C SER A 26 -31.99 15.82 2.65
N THR A 27 -31.59 15.74 3.92
CA THR A 27 -30.19 15.54 4.28
C THR A 27 -29.76 14.24 3.62
N LYS A 28 -29.06 14.34 2.49
CA LYS A 28 -28.38 13.20 1.88
C LYS A 28 -27.38 12.72 2.93
N VAL A 29 -27.74 11.71 3.70
CA VAL A 29 -26.79 11.01 4.56
C VAL A 29 -25.76 10.44 3.60
N ALA A 30 -24.55 11.01 3.62
CA ALA A 30 -23.44 10.45 2.88
C ALA A 30 -23.29 9.00 3.36
N LYS A 31 -23.36 8.04 2.43
CA LYS A 31 -23.11 6.64 2.76
C LYS A 31 -21.66 6.52 3.21
N ARG A 32 -21.43 5.75 4.27
CA ARG A 32 -20.14 5.64 4.96
C ARG A 32 -19.20 4.73 4.18
N ASP A 33 -17.91 5.05 4.24
CA ASP A 33 -16.83 4.18 3.77
C ASP A 33 -16.85 2.85 4.54
N SER A 34 -16.44 1.78 3.86
CA SER A 34 -16.41 0.42 4.39
C SER A 34 -15.09 -0.27 4.08
N TRP A 35 -14.75 -1.27 4.89
CA TRP A 35 -13.44 -1.91 4.86
C TRP A 35 -13.58 -3.42 4.68
N GLY A 36 -12.74 -3.99 3.81
CA GLY A 36 -12.58 -5.44 3.66
C GLY A 36 -11.53 -6.00 4.61
N GLY A 37 -11.00 -7.19 4.26
CA GLY A 37 -9.93 -7.82 5.03
C GLY A 37 -8.61 -7.05 4.94
N SER A 38 -7.75 -7.25 5.94
CA SER A 38 -6.45 -6.58 6.02
C SER A 38 -5.41 -7.39 6.78
N VAL A 39 -4.14 -7.17 6.46
CA VAL A 39 -2.99 -7.65 7.24
C VAL A 39 -2.00 -6.51 7.42
N SER A 40 -1.52 -6.31 8.64
CA SER A 40 -0.58 -5.23 8.95
C SER A 40 0.50 -5.68 9.93
N LEU A 41 1.69 -5.11 9.80
CA LEU A 41 2.79 -5.20 10.77
C LEU A 41 3.22 -3.80 11.17
N GLY A 42 3.52 -3.63 12.45
CA GLY A 42 4.16 -2.45 13.01
C GLY A 42 3.39 -1.79 14.15
N PRO A 43 3.99 -0.73 14.72
CA PRO A 43 5.27 -0.17 14.32
C PRO A 43 6.48 -1.05 14.70
N THR A 44 7.51 -1.09 13.85
CA THR A 44 8.85 -1.54 14.22
C THR A 44 9.56 -0.51 15.12
N LYS A 45 10.56 -0.95 15.89
CA LYS A 45 11.50 -0.09 16.62
C LYS A 45 12.59 0.51 15.73
N SER A 46 12.68 0.06 14.47
CA SER A 46 13.56 0.61 13.43
C SER A 46 12.74 1.34 12.36
N ASP A 47 13.36 1.60 11.21
CA ASP A 47 12.68 2.07 10.00
C ASP A 47 12.65 0.95 8.97
N ILE A 48 11.58 0.87 8.19
CA ILE A 48 11.53 0.12 6.95
C ILE A 48 12.33 0.90 5.91
N ILE A 49 13.22 0.22 5.17
CA ILE A 49 14.01 0.81 4.07
C ILE A 49 13.69 0.19 2.71
N ASN A 50 13.07 -0.99 2.71
CA ASN A 50 12.57 -1.64 1.52
C ASN A 50 11.39 -2.54 1.89
N ALA A 51 10.37 -2.56 1.03
CA ALA A 51 9.31 -3.54 1.12
C ALA A 51 8.88 -3.96 -0.29
N VAL A 52 8.62 -5.26 -0.42
CA VAL A 52 8.31 -5.90 -1.69
C VAL A 52 7.12 -6.82 -1.47
N THR A 53 6.17 -6.84 -2.39
CA THR A 53 5.11 -7.86 -2.42
C THR A 53 4.67 -8.12 -3.86
N THR A 54 3.99 -9.24 -4.12
CA THR A 54 3.35 -9.50 -5.41
C THR A 54 1.87 -9.79 -5.17
N ILE A 55 0.98 -8.93 -5.67
CA ILE A 55 -0.46 -9.15 -5.59
C ILE A 55 -0.99 -9.85 -6.84
N ILE A 56 -1.85 -10.84 -6.64
CA ILE A 56 -2.80 -11.34 -7.63
C ILE A 56 -4.18 -10.82 -7.19
N PRO A 57 -4.74 -9.82 -7.89
CA PRO A 57 -5.88 -9.06 -7.36
C PRO A 57 -7.23 -9.78 -7.43
N GLY A 58 -7.33 -10.81 -8.28
CA GLY A 58 -8.62 -11.37 -8.66
C GLY A 58 -9.40 -10.43 -9.57
N VAL A 59 -10.59 -10.85 -10.01
CA VAL A 59 -11.38 -10.07 -10.97
C VAL A 59 -11.97 -8.82 -10.28
N ALA A 60 -11.85 -7.66 -10.93
CA ALA A 60 -12.54 -6.45 -10.47
C ALA A 60 -14.06 -6.62 -10.63
N PRO A 61 -14.89 -6.00 -9.78
CA PRO A 61 -16.34 -6.00 -9.98
C PRO A 61 -16.71 -5.52 -11.39
N SER A 62 -17.61 -6.23 -12.08
CA SER A 62 -18.01 -5.88 -13.44
C SER A 62 -18.80 -4.57 -13.52
N THR A 63 -19.35 -4.13 -12.39
CA THR A 63 -20.05 -2.87 -12.23
C THR A 63 -19.65 -2.28 -10.90
N GLN A 64 -19.16 -1.04 -10.94
CA GLN A 64 -18.62 -0.38 -9.78
C GLN A 64 -19.44 0.85 -9.42
N ASN A 65 -19.92 0.86 -8.19
CA ASN A 65 -20.38 2.07 -7.53
C ASN A 65 -19.18 2.69 -6.80
N GLY A 66 -19.16 3.99 -6.49
CA GLY A 66 -18.09 4.57 -5.68
C GLY A 66 -16.66 4.19 -6.13
N GLU A 67 -15.73 4.12 -5.18
CA GLU A 67 -14.31 3.86 -5.46
C GLU A 67 -13.83 2.69 -4.59
N LEU A 68 -13.35 1.63 -5.22
CA LEU A 68 -12.82 0.44 -4.56
C LEU A 68 -11.30 0.40 -4.73
N PHE A 69 -10.59 0.16 -3.63
CA PHE A 69 -9.13 0.13 -3.58
C PHE A 69 -8.64 -1.17 -2.96
N LEU A 70 -7.67 -1.79 -3.62
CA LEU A 70 -6.75 -2.74 -2.99
C LEU A 70 -5.43 -2.01 -2.79
N TRP A 71 -4.83 -2.11 -1.62
CA TRP A 71 -3.53 -1.49 -1.36
C TRP A 71 -2.63 -2.45 -0.61
N PRO A 72 -1.34 -2.39 -0.89
CA PRO A 72 -0.35 -2.36 0.16
C PRO A 72 0.22 -0.93 0.31
N GLY A 73 0.79 -0.65 1.47
CA GLY A 73 1.44 0.61 1.75
C GLY A 73 2.25 0.61 3.04
N MET A 74 2.97 1.70 3.25
CA MET A 74 3.80 1.95 4.43
C MET A 74 3.55 3.36 4.96
N SER A 75 3.54 3.47 6.28
CA SER A 75 3.41 4.76 6.97
C SER A 75 4.03 4.65 8.37
N ASN A 76 4.17 5.79 9.03
CA ASN A 76 4.49 5.88 10.46
C ASN A 76 3.26 6.24 11.32
N GLY A 77 2.08 6.32 10.70
CA GLY A 77 0.82 6.65 11.35
C GLY A 77 0.57 8.14 11.61
N THR A 78 1.51 9.03 11.27
CA THR A 78 1.39 10.48 11.49
C THR A 78 1.80 11.34 10.30
N GLY A 79 2.51 10.77 9.32
CA GLY A 79 2.97 11.45 8.11
C GLY A 79 2.41 10.80 6.84
N ASP A 80 3.21 10.86 5.78
CA ASP A 80 2.82 10.37 4.47
C ASP A 80 2.54 8.86 4.47
N LEU A 81 1.65 8.45 3.56
CA LEU A 81 1.32 7.07 3.24
C LEU A 81 1.84 6.77 1.83
N ILE A 82 2.93 6.01 1.76
CA ILE A 82 3.48 5.50 0.50
C ILE A 82 2.71 4.23 0.17
N GLN A 83 2.02 4.20 -0.96
CA GLN A 83 1.13 3.09 -1.29
C GLN A 83 1.03 2.85 -2.78
N THR A 84 0.67 1.63 -3.14
CA THR A 84 0.26 1.31 -4.51
C THR A 84 -1.18 0.86 -4.44
N THR A 85 -2.02 1.47 -5.26
CA THR A 85 -3.43 1.14 -5.31
C THR A 85 -3.74 0.36 -6.57
N LEU A 86 -4.60 -0.64 -6.44
CA LEU A 86 -5.33 -1.25 -7.54
C LEU A 86 -6.78 -0.84 -7.38
N GLU A 87 -7.28 -0.11 -8.37
CA GLU A 87 -8.50 0.67 -8.25
C GLU A 87 -9.55 0.19 -9.23
N SER A 88 -10.79 0.20 -8.75
CA SER A 88 -11.97 -0.01 -9.57
C SER A 88 -12.94 1.10 -9.23
N TRP A 89 -13.21 1.97 -10.20
CA TRP A 89 -14.10 3.12 -10.12
C TRP A 89 -15.27 2.96 -11.13
N PRO A 90 -16.29 3.86 -11.13
CA PRO A 90 -17.39 3.77 -12.09
C PRO A 90 -16.90 4.01 -13.53
N SER A 91 -15.79 4.74 -13.69
CA SER A 91 -15.02 4.82 -14.92
C SER A 91 -13.53 4.61 -14.65
N ASN A 92 -12.94 3.68 -15.40
CA ASN A 92 -11.51 3.32 -15.34
C ASN A 92 -10.75 3.76 -16.61
N SER A 93 -11.34 4.66 -17.41
CA SER A 93 -10.75 5.14 -18.66
C SER A 93 -9.42 5.87 -18.48
N TRP A 94 -9.11 6.33 -17.26
CA TRP A 94 -7.89 7.06 -16.92
C TRP A 94 -6.64 6.18 -16.99
N CYS A 95 -6.76 4.86 -16.79
CA CYS A 95 -5.66 3.91 -17.01
C CYS A 95 -5.89 3.03 -18.26
N GLY A 96 -7.05 3.13 -18.90
CA GLY A 96 -7.41 2.28 -20.05
C GLY A 96 -7.91 0.88 -19.69
N ALA A 97 -8.27 0.62 -18.42
CA ALA A 97 -8.83 -0.67 -18.02
C ALA A 97 -10.25 -0.88 -18.57
N THR A 98 -10.54 -2.15 -18.89
CA THR A 98 -11.85 -2.62 -19.33
C THR A 98 -12.55 -3.42 -18.23
N THR A 99 -13.79 -3.85 -18.47
CA THR A 99 -14.59 -4.60 -17.48
C THR A 99 -13.83 -5.81 -16.92
N GLY A 100 -13.76 -5.90 -15.60
CA GLY A 100 -13.07 -6.98 -14.89
C GLY A 100 -11.57 -6.76 -14.67
N GLN A 101 -11.00 -5.67 -15.20
CA GLN A 101 -9.63 -5.24 -14.93
C GLN A 101 -9.59 -4.16 -13.84
N TRP A 102 -8.44 -4.06 -13.18
CA TRP A 102 -8.13 -2.99 -12.24
C TRP A 102 -7.25 -1.94 -12.90
N CYS A 103 -7.26 -0.72 -12.37
CA CYS A 103 -6.22 0.26 -12.65
C CYS A 103 -5.18 0.27 -11.53
N VAL A 104 -3.92 -0.05 -11.84
CA VAL A 104 -2.84 0.03 -10.85
C VAL A 104 -2.08 1.35 -10.96
N ARG A 105 -1.71 1.97 -9.83
CA ARG A 105 -0.78 3.10 -9.79
C ARG A 105 0.02 3.17 -8.49
N ALA A 106 1.29 3.55 -8.62
CA ALA A 106 2.10 4.00 -7.49
C ALA A 106 1.60 5.36 -7.02
N SER A 107 1.60 5.59 -5.70
CA SER A 107 0.80 6.66 -5.13
C SER A 107 1.35 7.10 -3.76
N ILE A 108 1.23 8.38 -3.42
CA ILE A 108 1.56 8.87 -2.08
C ILE A 108 0.49 9.84 -1.60
N PHE A 109 -0.02 9.56 -0.40
CA PHE A 109 -1.02 10.39 0.26
C PHE A 109 -0.38 11.11 1.45
N GLY A 110 -0.66 12.40 1.60
CA GLY A 110 -0.15 13.19 2.72
C GLY A 110 -0.96 14.46 2.93
N SER A 111 -0.40 15.44 3.65
CA SER A 111 -1.06 16.74 3.87
C SER A 111 -1.32 17.52 2.58
N PHE A 112 -0.62 17.15 1.50
CA PHE A 112 -0.78 17.69 0.15
C PHE A 112 -1.89 17.00 -0.66
N GLY A 113 -2.59 16.02 -0.08
CA GLY A 113 -3.57 15.18 -0.77
C GLY A 113 -2.91 13.98 -1.46
N GLN A 114 -3.53 13.52 -2.55
CA GLN A 114 -3.09 12.36 -3.31
C GLN A 114 -2.18 12.79 -4.48
N LEU A 115 -0.99 12.21 -4.55
CA LEU A 115 -0.11 12.32 -5.72
C LEU A 115 0.11 10.93 -6.31
N ASP A 116 0.09 10.85 -7.65
CA ASP A 116 0.03 9.58 -8.37
C ASP A 116 1.06 9.51 -9.50
N GLY A 117 1.61 8.31 -9.69
CA GLY A 117 2.30 7.92 -10.91
C GLY A 117 1.32 7.61 -12.06
N THR A 118 1.86 7.30 -13.23
CA THR A 118 1.05 6.83 -14.37
C THR A 118 0.38 5.51 -14.04
N GLY A 119 -0.91 5.38 -14.35
CA GLY A 119 -1.66 4.15 -14.15
C GLY A 119 -1.64 3.22 -15.36
N SER A 120 -1.82 1.92 -15.11
CA SER A 120 -1.94 0.88 -16.16
C SER A 120 -3.07 -0.09 -15.84
N PRO A 121 -3.67 -0.74 -16.86
CA PRO A 121 -4.66 -1.78 -16.63
C PRO A 121 -3.97 -3.08 -16.19
N VAL A 122 -4.55 -3.77 -15.22
CA VAL A 122 -4.10 -5.10 -14.78
C VAL A 122 -5.26 -6.07 -14.72
N SER A 123 -5.00 -7.30 -15.15
CA SER A 123 -5.99 -8.37 -15.23
C SER A 123 -6.02 -9.19 -13.94
N ALA A 124 -7.10 -9.96 -13.76
CA ALA A 124 -7.37 -10.71 -12.52
C ALA A 124 -6.22 -11.61 -12.04
N ASN A 125 -5.49 -12.20 -12.99
CA ASN A 125 -4.44 -13.18 -12.73
C ASN A 125 -3.03 -12.59 -12.91
N ASP A 126 -2.90 -11.28 -13.13
CA ASP A 126 -1.58 -10.66 -13.23
C ASP A 126 -0.88 -10.73 -11.88
N HIS A 127 0.41 -11.08 -11.92
CA HIS A 127 1.28 -11.03 -10.74
C HIS A 127 1.87 -9.63 -10.66
N VAL A 128 1.18 -8.71 -10.01
CA VAL A 128 1.62 -7.32 -9.89
C VAL A 128 2.63 -7.22 -8.77
N ARG A 129 3.91 -7.15 -9.12
CA ARG A 129 5.01 -6.92 -8.19
C ARG A 129 5.07 -5.44 -7.83
N ILE A 130 5.09 -5.16 -6.55
CA ILE A 130 5.14 -3.82 -5.96
C ILE A 130 6.39 -3.75 -5.09
N GLU A 131 7.25 -2.77 -5.35
CA GLU A 131 8.48 -2.57 -4.61
C GLU A 131 8.62 -1.11 -4.20
N TYR A 132 8.80 -0.91 -2.89
CA TYR A 132 9.12 0.36 -2.27
C TYR A 132 10.58 0.35 -1.82
N ASN A 133 11.33 1.37 -2.19
CA ASN A 133 12.74 1.47 -1.86
C ASN A 133 13.09 2.88 -1.40
N LEU A 134 13.70 2.99 -0.22
CA LEU A 134 14.31 4.22 0.24
C LEU A 134 15.63 4.43 -0.49
N ALA A 135 15.71 5.51 -1.26
CA ALA A 135 16.89 5.88 -2.02
C ALA A 135 18.08 6.18 -1.10
N SER A 136 19.27 6.21 -1.70
CA SER A 136 20.53 6.46 -0.99
C SER A 136 20.64 7.84 -0.36
N ASP A 137 19.78 8.80 -0.74
CA ASP A 137 19.69 10.11 -0.09
C ASP A 137 19.06 10.03 1.31
N GLY A 138 18.45 8.88 1.65
CA GLY A 138 17.80 8.65 2.94
C GLY A 138 16.44 9.34 3.08
N GLU A 139 15.89 9.94 2.02
CA GLU A 139 14.66 10.75 2.09
C GLU A 139 13.65 10.36 1.01
N THR A 140 14.12 10.00 -0.18
CA THR A 140 13.28 9.73 -1.35
C THR A 140 12.85 8.28 -1.39
N TRP A 141 11.54 8.04 -1.43
CA TRP A 141 10.98 6.73 -1.69
C TRP A 141 10.66 6.59 -3.16
N THR A 142 11.17 5.52 -3.77
CA THR A 142 10.81 5.10 -5.12
C THR A 142 9.92 3.88 -5.04
N GLN A 143 8.80 3.96 -5.76
CA GLN A 143 7.85 2.88 -5.92
C GLN A 143 7.97 2.39 -7.36
N ASN A 144 8.21 1.09 -7.54
CA ASN A 144 8.21 0.45 -8.84
C ASN A 144 7.16 -0.66 -8.86
N VAL A 145 6.27 -0.58 -9.85
CA VAL A 145 5.19 -1.55 -10.04
C VAL A 145 5.37 -2.21 -11.40
N THR A 146 5.53 -3.54 -11.40
CA THR A 146 5.77 -4.33 -12.60
C THR A 146 4.91 -5.58 -12.62
N ASN A 147 4.68 -6.15 -13.80
CA ASN A 147 4.18 -7.52 -13.89
C ASN A 147 5.36 -8.49 -13.66
N ALA A 148 5.29 -9.28 -12.60
CA ALA A 148 6.36 -10.18 -12.18
C ALA A 148 6.67 -11.30 -13.18
N LEU A 149 5.72 -11.66 -14.04
CA LEU A 149 5.89 -12.73 -15.03
C LEU A 149 6.44 -12.18 -16.36
N THR A 150 5.97 -11.01 -16.79
CA THR A 150 6.35 -10.44 -18.10
C THR A 150 7.45 -9.39 -18.01
N GLY A 151 7.70 -8.84 -16.82
CA GLY A 151 8.62 -7.71 -16.61
C GLY A 151 8.07 -6.36 -17.07
N ALA A 152 6.81 -6.29 -17.55
CA ALA A 152 6.22 -5.04 -18.01
C ALA A 152 6.13 -4.02 -16.88
N ALA A 153 6.55 -2.78 -17.13
CA ALA A 153 6.34 -1.66 -16.21
C ALA A 153 4.87 -1.25 -16.21
N LEU A 154 4.28 -1.16 -15.02
CA LEU A 154 2.87 -0.82 -14.82
C LEU A 154 2.70 0.58 -14.21
N SER A 155 3.57 0.94 -13.27
CA SER A 155 3.60 2.27 -12.67
C SER A 155 4.93 2.52 -11.97
N SER A 156 5.27 3.79 -11.79
CA SER A 156 6.38 4.21 -10.95
C SER A 156 6.12 5.61 -10.41
N TYR A 157 6.56 5.87 -9.17
CA TYR A 157 6.50 7.18 -8.56
C TYR A 157 7.62 7.35 -7.53
N SER A 158 8.22 8.53 -7.48
CA SER A 158 9.26 8.86 -6.50
C SER A 158 8.93 10.16 -5.78
N TYR A 159 9.07 10.16 -4.45
CA TYR A 159 8.77 11.33 -3.62
C TYR A 159 9.61 11.35 -2.34
N ALA A 160 10.02 12.54 -1.91
CA ALA A 160 10.76 12.74 -0.66
C ALA A 160 9.79 12.73 0.54
N ALA A 161 9.55 11.53 1.09
CA ALA A 161 8.63 11.29 2.21
C ALA A 161 9.35 11.04 3.56
N GLY A 162 10.69 11.09 3.54
CA GLY A 162 11.55 10.86 4.70
C GLY A 162 11.76 9.38 5.05
N PRO A 163 12.77 9.07 5.89
CA PRO A 163 13.18 7.70 6.20
C PRO A 163 12.27 6.97 7.20
N TYR A 164 11.21 7.58 7.71
CA TYR A 164 10.61 7.22 9.00
C TYR A 164 9.49 6.17 8.92
N MET A 165 9.42 5.33 7.89
CA MET A 165 8.33 4.36 7.72
C MET A 165 8.48 3.24 8.75
N THR A 166 7.50 3.03 9.62
CA THR A 166 7.60 2.03 10.70
C THR A 166 6.54 0.92 10.62
N GLY A 167 5.50 1.11 9.81
CA GLY A 167 4.46 0.12 9.58
C GLY A 167 4.33 -0.23 8.10
N TYR A 168 3.95 -1.47 7.84
CA TYR A 168 3.53 -1.99 6.54
C TYR A 168 2.14 -2.58 6.69
N GLY A 169 1.28 -2.38 5.70
CA GLY A 169 -0.02 -3.02 5.69
C GLY A 169 -0.55 -3.25 4.29
N THR A 170 -1.58 -4.08 4.22
CA THR A 170 -2.39 -4.29 3.03
C THR A 170 -3.85 -4.46 3.42
N GLY A 171 -4.75 -4.04 2.53
CA GLY A 171 -6.19 -4.16 2.77
C GLY A 171 -7.04 -3.84 1.56
N THR A 172 -8.35 -3.92 1.78
CA THR A 172 -9.39 -3.49 0.85
C THR A 172 -10.17 -2.34 1.46
N GLU A 173 -10.36 -1.29 0.70
CA GLU A 173 -11.11 -0.10 1.08
C GLU A 173 -12.19 0.19 0.05
N CYS A 174 -13.36 0.62 0.52
CA CYS A 174 -14.54 0.81 -0.29
C CYS A 174 -15.23 2.13 0.08
N ASP A 175 -15.07 3.11 -0.80
CA ASP A 175 -15.51 4.47 -0.60
C ASP A 175 -16.78 4.77 -1.38
N SER A 176 -17.59 5.68 -0.86
CA SER A 176 -18.77 6.20 -1.57
C SER A 176 -19.74 5.10 -2.05
N ASP A 177 -20.04 4.13 -1.17
CA ASP A 177 -20.95 3.01 -1.45
C ASP A 177 -20.47 2.09 -2.57
N CYS A 178 -19.16 1.80 -2.59
CA CYS A 178 -18.62 1.00 -3.65
C CYS A 178 -19.21 -0.42 -3.72
N THR A 179 -19.15 -1.02 -4.90
CA THR A 179 -19.32 -2.47 -5.05
C THR A 179 -18.04 -3.14 -4.55
N GLY A 180 -18.13 -3.86 -3.44
CA GLY A 180 -16.99 -4.57 -2.83
C GLY A 180 -16.34 -5.63 -3.72
N THR A 181 -15.18 -6.14 -3.29
CA THR A 181 -14.46 -7.21 -4.01
C THR A 181 -15.33 -8.46 -4.18
N VAL A 182 -15.22 -9.11 -5.35
CA VAL A 182 -15.98 -10.32 -5.72
C VAL A 182 -15.11 -11.58 -5.81
N ALA A 183 -13.79 -11.41 -5.64
CA ALA A 183 -12.80 -12.48 -5.61
C ALA A 183 -11.89 -12.28 -4.41
N ASP A 184 -11.10 -13.30 -4.07
CA ASP A 184 -10.06 -13.18 -3.05
C ASP A 184 -8.84 -12.47 -3.66
N GLN A 185 -8.12 -11.72 -2.82
CA GLN A 185 -6.83 -11.12 -3.16
C GLN A 185 -5.72 -11.94 -2.52
N LEU A 186 -4.67 -12.22 -3.29
CA LEU A 186 -3.53 -12.98 -2.83
C LEU A 186 -2.27 -12.12 -2.91
N TYR A 187 -1.56 -11.94 -1.80
CA TYR A 187 -0.24 -11.33 -1.78
C TYR A 187 0.79 -12.39 -1.50
N LEU A 188 1.81 -12.45 -2.35
CA LEU A 188 2.84 -13.48 -2.37
C LEU A 188 4.19 -12.87 -2.05
N ASN A 189 4.98 -13.63 -1.27
CA ASN A 189 6.39 -13.34 -1.01
C ASN A 189 6.63 -11.91 -0.52
N THR A 190 5.80 -11.44 0.41
CA THR A 190 5.99 -10.13 1.02
C THR A 190 7.30 -10.16 1.80
N THR A 191 8.20 -9.23 1.50
CA THR A 191 9.49 -9.08 2.18
C THR A 191 9.63 -7.64 2.65
N ILE A 192 9.99 -7.46 3.91
CA ILE A 192 10.19 -6.15 4.54
C ILE A 192 11.60 -6.12 5.12
N THR A 193 12.39 -5.15 4.70
CA THR A 193 13.76 -4.95 5.19
C THR A 193 13.79 -3.72 6.07
N LEU A 194 14.25 -3.90 7.30
CA LEU A 194 14.46 -2.86 8.27
C LEU A 194 15.87 -2.29 8.14
N ARG A 195 16.06 -1.04 8.58
CA ARG A 195 17.37 -0.39 8.67
C ARG A 195 18.26 -1.14 9.67
N GLU A 196 17.73 -1.32 10.88
CA GLU A 196 18.32 -2.07 11.98
C GLU A 196 17.43 -3.25 12.37
N ALA A 197 18.03 -4.28 12.96
CA ALA A 197 17.28 -5.46 13.38
C ALA A 197 16.27 -5.13 14.49
N ASP A 198 15.04 -5.64 14.35
CA ASP A 198 14.03 -5.67 15.39
C ASP A 198 13.37 -7.05 15.43
N THR A 199 13.81 -7.89 16.38
CA THR A 199 13.30 -9.25 16.54
C THR A 199 11.84 -9.30 17.00
N SER A 200 11.28 -8.20 17.50
CA SER A 200 9.90 -8.12 17.96
C SER A 200 8.91 -7.62 16.90
N PHE A 201 9.38 -7.24 15.71
CA PHE A 201 8.49 -6.70 14.68
C PHE A 201 7.42 -7.70 14.23
N GLY A 202 7.76 -8.99 14.12
CA GLY A 202 6.79 -10.03 13.78
C GLY A 202 5.67 -10.21 14.80
N ASP A 203 5.91 -9.89 16.07
CA ASP A 203 4.90 -10.00 17.14
C ASP A 203 3.78 -8.97 16.98
N THR A 204 3.99 -7.96 16.12
CA THR A 204 3.02 -6.89 15.84
C THR A 204 2.00 -7.25 14.77
N ILE A 205 2.13 -8.43 14.12
CA ILE A 205 1.25 -8.79 13.01
C ILE A 205 -0.21 -8.85 13.48
N ALA A 206 -1.07 -8.16 12.72
CA ALA A 206 -2.50 -8.13 12.96
C ALA A 206 -3.24 -8.47 11.67
N THR A 207 -4.41 -9.09 11.83
CA THR A 207 -5.33 -9.42 10.74
C THR A 207 -6.70 -8.82 11.04
N GLY A 208 -7.40 -8.44 9.98
CA GLY A 208 -8.75 -7.91 10.04
C GLY A 208 -9.64 -8.63 9.04
N ALA A 209 -10.93 -8.71 9.38
CA ALA A 209 -11.98 -9.05 8.43
C ALA A 209 -11.69 -10.32 7.58
N GLY A 210 -11.30 -11.41 8.26
CA GLY A 210 -11.17 -12.74 7.67
C GLY A 210 -9.90 -12.93 6.84
N ALA A 211 -9.05 -11.91 6.74
CA ALA A 211 -7.75 -12.05 6.13
C ALA A 211 -6.86 -13.01 6.94
N THR A 212 -6.01 -13.75 6.24
CA THR A 212 -5.09 -14.72 6.82
C THR A 212 -3.70 -14.53 6.22
N TYR A 213 -2.68 -15.04 6.92
CA TYR A 213 -1.31 -15.10 6.43
C TYR A 213 -0.65 -16.42 6.80
N THR A 214 0.39 -16.80 6.05
CA THR A 214 1.23 -17.97 6.35
C THR A 214 2.71 -17.65 6.11
N GLY A 215 3.58 -18.40 6.79
CA GLY A 215 5.03 -18.31 6.58
C GLY A 215 5.65 -17.00 7.05
N LEU A 216 5.11 -16.36 8.10
CA LEU A 216 5.80 -15.25 8.75
C LEU A 216 7.10 -15.75 9.37
N THR A 217 8.22 -15.20 8.92
CA THR A 217 9.56 -15.57 9.39
C THR A 217 10.49 -14.34 9.38
N SER A 218 11.61 -14.43 10.08
CA SER A 218 12.67 -13.42 10.04
C SER A 218 14.03 -14.03 9.75
N SER A 219 14.90 -13.28 9.09
CA SER A 219 16.32 -13.57 8.92
C SER A 219 17.17 -12.38 9.34
N GLU A 220 18.51 -12.53 9.27
CA GLU A 220 19.46 -11.47 9.61
C GLU A 220 19.23 -10.86 11.01
N GLY A 221 18.89 -11.71 11.98
CA GLY A 221 18.64 -11.29 13.36
C GLY A 221 17.40 -10.43 13.56
N GLY A 222 16.42 -10.47 12.65
CA GLY A 222 15.21 -9.63 12.72
C GLY A 222 15.29 -8.37 11.85
N LYS A 223 16.26 -8.30 10.93
CA LYS A 223 16.37 -7.19 9.97
C LYS A 223 15.51 -7.40 8.73
N VAL A 224 15.37 -8.65 8.27
CA VAL A 224 14.55 -9.00 7.11
C VAL A 224 13.40 -9.88 7.57
N TRP A 225 12.18 -9.51 7.18
CA TRP A 225 10.95 -10.21 7.52
C TRP A 225 10.24 -10.68 6.25
N ASN A 226 9.76 -11.91 6.26
CA ASN A 226 9.10 -12.52 5.11
C ASN A 226 7.72 -13.04 5.51
N ILE A 227 6.74 -12.87 4.64
CA ILE A 227 5.43 -13.51 4.70
C ILE A 227 5.22 -14.22 3.37
N ALA A 228 5.10 -15.55 3.40
CA ALA A 228 4.99 -16.34 2.17
C ALA A 228 3.69 -16.02 1.43
N THR A 229 2.58 -15.92 2.16
CA THR A 229 1.27 -15.66 1.56
C THR A 229 0.40 -14.87 2.53
N ILE A 230 -0.33 -13.88 1.99
CA ILE A 230 -1.47 -13.22 2.63
C ILE A 230 -2.67 -13.45 1.72
N SER A 231 -3.78 -13.87 2.30
CA SER A 231 -5.05 -14.04 1.59
C SER A 231 -6.10 -13.13 2.22
N ILE A 232 -6.70 -12.26 1.40
CA ILE A 232 -7.80 -11.37 1.79
C ILE A 232 -9.06 -11.88 1.08
N PRO A 233 -10.12 -12.23 1.82
CA PRO A 233 -11.34 -12.74 1.20
C PRO A 233 -12.14 -11.62 0.51
N ALA A 234 -12.95 -12.00 -0.47
CA ALA A 234 -13.94 -11.11 -1.07
C ALA A 234 -14.85 -10.45 -0.01
N MET A 235 -15.18 -9.16 -0.21
CA MET A 235 -16.08 -8.42 0.69
C MET A 235 -17.46 -9.09 0.72
N GLY A 236 -17.91 -9.49 1.91
CA GLY A 236 -19.21 -10.17 2.12
C GLY A 236 -19.13 -11.68 2.34
N SER A 237 -18.01 -12.33 1.99
CA SER A 237 -17.76 -13.75 2.28
C SER A 237 -17.68 -14.06 3.79
N GLN A 238 -17.51 -13.03 4.62
CA GLN A 238 -17.40 -13.13 6.08
C GLN A 238 -18.70 -13.41 6.84
N THR A 239 -19.87 -13.29 6.19
CA THR A 239 -21.14 -13.67 6.82
C THR A 239 -21.15 -15.15 7.24
N ALA A 240 -20.26 -15.98 6.66
CA ALA A 240 -20.16 -17.40 6.99
C ALA A 240 -19.23 -17.73 8.20
N VAL A 241 -18.34 -16.83 8.64
CA VAL A 241 -17.30 -17.16 9.66
C VAL A 241 -17.54 -16.50 11.01
N ALA A 242 -18.31 -15.41 11.08
CA ALA A 242 -18.63 -14.74 12.35
C ALA A 242 -19.52 -15.57 13.30
N SER A 243 -19.95 -16.77 12.90
CA SER A 243 -20.78 -17.66 13.72
C SER A 243 -20.01 -18.80 14.42
N SER A 244 -18.67 -18.90 14.29
CA SER A 244 -17.93 -20.08 14.78
C SER A 244 -16.68 -19.86 15.64
N THR A 245 -16.29 -18.63 16.02
CA THR A 245 -15.07 -18.41 16.84
C THR A 245 -15.27 -17.49 18.05
N ALA A 246 -16.39 -17.66 18.76
CA ALA A 246 -16.46 -17.36 20.19
C ALA A 246 -15.92 -18.55 21.00
N SER A 247 -14.61 -18.78 20.96
CA SER A 247 -13.95 -19.72 21.88
C SER A 247 -12.49 -19.33 22.11
N VAL A 248 -12.33 -18.52 23.16
CA VAL A 248 -11.19 -18.44 24.10
C VAL A 248 -10.00 -19.34 23.75
N ALA A 249 -8.91 -18.73 23.27
CA ALA A 249 -7.58 -19.34 23.33
C ALA A 249 -6.95 -19.00 24.68
N THR A 250 -7.11 -19.87 25.67
CA THR A 250 -6.24 -19.89 26.85
C THR A 250 -4.85 -20.35 26.43
N HIS A 251 -3.88 -19.45 26.50
CA HIS A 251 -2.48 -19.73 26.29
C HIS A 251 -1.94 -20.51 27.51
N ALA A 252 -1.73 -21.81 27.37
CA ALA A 252 -1.13 -22.64 28.40
C ALA A 252 0.39 -22.46 28.40
N THR A 253 0.93 -22.05 29.56
CA THR A 253 2.36 -21.92 29.84
C THR A 253 3.05 -23.29 29.86
N PRO A 254 4.19 -23.49 29.17
CA PRO A 254 4.97 -24.72 29.33
C PRO A 254 5.81 -24.66 30.62
N THR A 255 5.68 -25.70 31.44
CA THR A 255 6.52 -25.97 32.63
C THR A 255 7.88 -26.54 32.19
N PRO A 256 9.01 -26.14 32.79
CA PRO A 256 10.30 -26.73 32.50
C PRO A 256 10.46 -28.09 33.22
N SER A 257 10.85 -29.13 32.48
CA SER A 257 11.23 -30.42 33.06
C SER A 257 12.75 -30.54 33.11
N ALA A 258 13.27 -30.84 34.30
CA ALA A 258 14.69 -30.94 34.59
C ALA A 258 15.21 -32.38 34.52
N ALA A 259 16.48 -32.48 34.10
CA ALA A 259 17.51 -33.46 34.49
C ALA A 259 17.30 -34.96 34.23
N GLY A 260 18.12 -35.48 33.31
CA GLY A 260 18.61 -36.86 33.30
C GLY A 260 20.13 -36.84 33.08
N ILE A 261 20.86 -37.42 34.02
CA ILE A 261 22.33 -37.51 34.13
C ILE A 261 22.77 -38.97 33.87
N ALA A 262 24.07 -39.11 33.53
CA ALA A 262 24.88 -40.34 33.42
C ALA A 262 24.86 -41.03 32.03
N SER A 263 25.95 -41.61 31.51
CA SER A 263 27.38 -41.60 31.85
C SER A 263 28.15 -42.17 30.63
N THR A 264 29.46 -41.92 30.65
CA THR A 264 30.57 -42.40 29.82
C THR A 264 30.52 -43.85 29.31
N ASP A 265 31.07 -44.09 28.11
CA ASP A 265 32.13 -45.09 27.92
C ASP A 265 33.00 -44.80 26.68
N GLU A 266 34.31 -44.86 26.90
CA GLU A 266 35.40 -44.92 25.91
C GLU A 266 35.53 -46.33 25.33
N ALA A 267 35.93 -46.45 24.05
CA ALA A 267 36.93 -47.43 23.62
C ALA A 267 37.43 -47.15 22.18
N THR A 268 38.67 -46.67 22.12
CA THR A 268 39.77 -47.03 21.20
C THR A 268 39.52 -47.98 20.02
N GLY A 269 40.05 -47.61 18.85
CA GLY A 269 40.29 -48.53 17.73
C GLY A 269 41.02 -47.89 16.55
N ALA A 270 42.28 -48.24 16.36
CA ALA A 270 43.28 -47.57 15.50
C ALA A 270 43.22 -47.87 13.98
N ALA A 271 43.70 -46.87 13.22
CA ALA A 271 44.69 -46.91 12.13
C ALA A 271 44.45 -47.69 10.81
N ALA A 272 44.62 -46.97 9.68
CA ALA A 272 45.43 -47.27 8.48
C ALA A 272 44.91 -46.37 7.33
N LEU A 273 45.64 -45.40 6.75
CA LEU A 273 46.88 -45.39 5.94
C LEU A 273 46.58 -45.06 4.45
N LEU A 274 47.43 -44.20 3.88
CA LEU A 274 47.68 -43.91 2.43
C LEU A 274 46.66 -42.99 1.73
N SER A 275 47.02 -42.05 0.86
CA SER A 275 48.32 -41.57 0.36
C SER A 275 48.11 -40.23 -0.36
N ALA A 276 49.18 -39.45 -0.43
CA ALA A 276 49.28 -38.13 -1.04
C ALA A 276 49.12 -38.11 -2.57
N THR A 277 48.68 -36.98 -3.10
CA THR A 277 49.33 -36.33 -4.26
C THR A 277 49.23 -34.81 -4.15
N GLN A 278 50.40 -34.21 -4.27
CA GLN A 278 50.74 -32.80 -4.27
C GLN A 278 50.89 -32.38 -5.74
N GLU A 279 50.34 -31.25 -6.15
CA GLU A 279 50.85 -30.49 -7.30
C GLU A 279 50.80 -29.00 -6.96
N ALA A 280 51.99 -28.41 -7.04
CA ALA A 280 52.23 -26.99 -6.90
C ALA A 280 52.17 -26.34 -8.29
N SER A 281 51.64 -25.12 -8.36
CA SER A 281 51.96 -24.20 -9.46
C SER A 281 51.81 -22.76 -8.99
N SER A 282 52.80 -21.97 -9.39
CA SER A 282 53.27 -20.69 -8.86
C SER A 282 52.76 -19.47 -9.64
N VAL A 283 52.40 -18.38 -8.93
CA VAL A 283 52.85 -16.95 -9.07
C VAL A 283 52.63 -16.26 -10.47
N PRO A 284 52.19 -14.97 -10.61
CA PRO A 284 52.63 -13.81 -9.82
C PRO A 284 51.58 -12.78 -9.35
N SER A 285 52.02 -12.09 -8.30
CA SER A 285 51.48 -10.87 -7.69
C SER A 285 51.94 -9.64 -8.47
N ILE A 286 51.03 -8.70 -8.73
CA ILE A 286 51.34 -7.34 -9.22
C ILE A 286 51.01 -6.34 -8.10
N ALA A 287 51.98 -5.48 -7.78
CA ALA A 287 51.85 -4.36 -6.86
C ALA A 287 51.15 -3.16 -7.55
N PRO A 288 50.66 -2.20 -6.75
CA PRO A 288 51.28 -0.88 -6.89
C PRO A 288 51.59 -0.19 -5.55
N SER A 289 52.72 0.49 -5.58
CA SER A 289 53.19 1.49 -4.62
C SER A 289 52.57 2.86 -4.91
N VAL A 290 52.04 3.56 -3.89
CA VAL A 290 52.29 5.01 -3.70
C VAL A 290 52.11 5.37 -2.21
N ALA A 291 53.11 6.08 -1.66
CA ALA A 291 53.07 6.85 -0.41
C ALA A 291 52.06 8.02 -0.50
N GLY A 292 51.60 8.71 0.54
CA GLY A 292 51.89 8.76 1.95
C GLY A 292 51.19 9.98 2.57
N SER A 293 51.21 10.02 3.90
CA SER A 293 51.24 11.23 4.76
C SER A 293 50.01 12.15 4.84
N GLY A 294 49.46 12.29 6.06
CA GLY A 294 48.71 13.49 6.43
C GLY A 294 47.74 13.31 7.60
N ALA A 295 48.23 13.47 8.83
CA ALA A 295 47.44 13.51 10.05
C ALA A 295 46.69 14.85 10.21
N ALA A 296 45.47 14.82 10.77
CA ALA A 296 44.97 15.77 11.78
C ALA A 296 43.53 15.40 12.25
N ALA A 297 43.41 15.06 13.53
CA ALA A 297 42.21 15.35 14.35
C ALA A 297 42.27 16.85 14.75
N PRO A 298 41.19 17.54 15.20
CA PRO A 298 40.22 17.15 16.25
C PRO A 298 38.77 17.50 15.83
N THR A 299 37.66 17.37 16.58
CA THR A 299 37.37 17.68 17.99
C THR A 299 35.95 17.17 18.29
N GLN A 300 35.74 16.61 19.47
CA GLN A 300 34.42 16.31 20.02
C GLN A 300 33.68 17.60 20.40
N SER A 301 32.38 17.64 20.14
CA SER A 301 31.44 18.61 20.71
C SER A 301 30.18 17.86 21.14
N SER A 302 30.10 17.62 22.43
CA SER A 302 28.92 17.15 23.15
C SER A 302 27.93 18.31 23.32
N SER A 303 26.68 18.11 22.90
CA SER A 303 25.55 18.82 23.50
C SER A 303 24.37 17.87 23.63
N GLY A 304 24.14 17.44 24.86
CA GLY A 304 22.95 16.70 25.24
C GLY A 304 21.77 17.64 25.36
N SER A 305 20.61 17.15 24.96
CA SER A 305 19.34 17.58 25.54
C SER A 305 18.45 16.35 25.62
N GLY A 306 18.11 15.98 26.86
CA GLY A 306 17.31 14.80 27.16
C GLY A 306 15.88 14.99 26.71
N PHE A 307 15.28 13.93 26.18
CA PHE A 307 13.84 13.79 26.12
C PHE A 307 13.41 12.56 26.89
N LYS A 308 12.44 12.84 27.77
CA LYS A 308 11.87 11.92 28.76
C LYS A 308 11.04 10.86 28.05
N SER A 309 11.25 9.62 28.48
CA SER A 309 10.39 8.47 28.21
C SER A 309 8.98 8.73 28.73
N GLY A 310 8.03 8.87 27.81
CA GLY A 310 6.60 8.78 28.06
C GLY A 310 6.07 7.52 27.41
N ALA A 311 5.72 6.52 28.22
CA ALA A 311 4.99 5.35 27.77
C ALA A 311 3.62 5.79 27.22
N ALA A 312 3.34 5.43 25.96
CA ALA A 312 2.01 5.58 25.38
C ALA A 312 1.60 4.25 24.75
N SER A 313 0.70 3.60 25.47
CA SER A 313 -0.17 2.50 25.12
C SER A 313 -0.97 2.72 23.83
N GLY A 314 -1.09 1.67 23.01
CA GLY A 314 -2.32 1.40 22.24
C GLY A 314 -2.22 1.49 20.72
N TYR A 315 -1.59 0.50 20.08
CA TYR A 315 -1.84 0.18 18.66
C TYR A 315 -2.86 -0.95 18.60
N GLY A 316 -4.15 -0.57 18.67
CA GLY A 316 -5.26 -1.47 18.46
C GLY A 316 -5.86 -1.24 17.08
N SER A 317 -5.70 -2.24 16.20
CA SER A 317 -6.65 -2.74 15.17
C SER A 317 -7.52 -1.78 14.35
N ALA A 318 -7.29 -0.47 14.34
CA ALA A 318 -8.02 0.45 13.47
C ALA A 318 -7.31 0.53 12.11
N PRO A 319 -8.07 0.50 10.99
CA PRO A 319 -7.48 0.78 9.68
C PRO A 319 -6.86 2.19 9.71
N PHE A 320 -5.71 2.32 9.04
CA PHE A 320 -5.06 3.61 8.83
C PHE A 320 -6.08 4.63 8.32
N PRO A 321 -6.08 5.87 8.80
CA PRO A 321 -7.01 6.87 8.31
C PRO A 321 -6.67 7.19 6.86
N SER A 322 -7.46 6.65 5.92
CA SER A 322 -7.58 7.22 4.60
C SER A 322 -8.27 8.58 4.75
N GLY A 323 -7.62 9.62 4.24
CA GLY A 323 -8.27 10.92 4.17
C GLY A 323 -9.26 10.91 3.02
N SER A 324 -10.55 10.71 3.31
CA SER A 324 -11.61 10.93 2.31
C SER A 324 -11.52 12.38 1.81
N ALA A 325 -11.03 12.56 0.59
CA ALA A 325 -10.89 13.87 -0.03
C ALA A 325 -12.29 14.46 -0.32
N ARG A 326 -12.64 15.54 0.38
CA ARG A 326 -13.78 16.37 0.00
C ARG A 326 -13.46 17.13 -1.30
N GLY A 327 -14.13 16.74 -2.38
CA GLY A 327 -14.63 17.65 -3.40
C GLY A 327 -13.62 18.12 -4.45
N SER A 328 -13.68 17.47 -5.62
CA SER A 328 -13.63 18.08 -6.96
C SER A 328 -12.92 19.44 -7.07
N GLN A 329 -11.62 19.42 -7.38
CA GLN A 329 -10.98 20.50 -8.10
C GLN A 329 -10.47 19.97 -9.45
N SER A 330 -11.17 20.37 -10.50
CA SER A 330 -10.72 20.26 -11.89
C SER A 330 -9.42 21.05 -12.06
N ASN A 331 -8.31 20.37 -12.37
CA ASN A 331 -7.08 21.03 -12.80
C ASN A 331 -7.07 21.15 -14.33
N PRO A 332 -6.79 22.34 -14.92
CA PRO A 332 -6.76 22.50 -16.37
C PRO A 332 -5.42 22.02 -16.97
N GLN A 333 -5.52 21.29 -18.08
CA GLN A 333 -4.39 20.99 -18.97
C GLN A 333 -3.81 22.30 -19.53
N SER A 334 -2.54 22.57 -19.24
CA SER A 334 -1.75 23.56 -19.96
C SER A 334 -1.26 22.97 -21.28
N GLY A 335 -1.91 23.35 -22.38
CA GLY A 335 -1.41 23.13 -23.74
C GLY A 335 -0.27 24.10 -24.05
N ALA A 336 0.87 23.56 -24.49
CA ALA A 336 1.96 24.34 -25.08
C ALA A 336 1.65 24.58 -26.56
N GLN A 337 1.21 25.80 -26.90
CA GLN A 337 1.21 26.32 -28.26
C GLN A 337 2.64 26.66 -28.69
N SER A 338 3.15 25.95 -29.70
CA SER A 338 4.36 26.34 -30.43
C SER A 338 4.00 27.46 -31.41
N GLY A 339 4.64 28.62 -31.21
CA GLY A 339 4.45 29.82 -32.01
C GLY A 339 5.11 29.71 -33.39
N SER A 340 4.32 29.99 -34.42
CA SER A 340 4.75 30.25 -35.78
C SER A 340 5.41 31.63 -35.88
N LYS A 341 6.59 31.70 -36.51
CA LYS A 341 7.17 32.95 -37.01
C LYS A 341 7.47 32.81 -38.50
N ALA A 342 6.77 33.63 -39.27
CA ALA A 342 6.91 33.78 -40.71
C ALA A 342 8.28 34.36 -41.09
N GLY A 343 8.86 33.84 -42.17
CA GLY A 343 10.00 34.37 -42.89
C GLY A 343 9.82 34.07 -44.38
N SER A 344 9.81 35.14 -45.17
CA SER A 344 9.29 35.23 -46.53
C SER A 344 10.36 35.07 -47.63
N GLY A 345 10.12 34.15 -48.57
CA GLY A 345 10.48 34.14 -50.01
C GLY A 345 11.97 34.00 -50.43
N PRO A 346 12.29 33.76 -51.72
CA PRO A 346 11.40 33.51 -52.88
C PRO A 346 11.63 32.15 -53.58
N ALA A 347 10.66 31.75 -54.42
CA ALA A 347 10.80 30.70 -55.43
C ALA A 347 11.74 31.14 -56.57
N PRO A 348 12.39 30.22 -57.30
CA PRO A 348 11.73 29.69 -58.51
C PRO A 348 12.05 28.21 -58.82
N GLY A 349 11.28 27.62 -59.74
CA GLY A 349 11.71 26.43 -60.48
C GLY A 349 10.65 25.36 -60.59
N ASP A 350 9.73 25.54 -61.54
CA ASP A 350 9.07 24.41 -62.20
C ASP A 350 10.14 23.53 -62.85
N ASP A 351 10.08 22.21 -62.62
CA ASP A 351 10.48 21.21 -63.61
C ASP A 351 9.64 19.95 -63.41
N ASN A 352 8.73 19.75 -64.36
CA ASN A 352 8.17 18.46 -64.69
C ASN A 352 9.29 17.57 -65.24
N GLU A 353 9.41 16.33 -64.77
CA GLU A 353 9.06 15.15 -65.59
C GLU A 353 9.28 13.83 -64.84
N PRO A 354 8.56 12.76 -65.21
CA PRO A 354 8.80 11.41 -64.73
C PRO A 354 9.84 10.70 -65.63
N CYS A 355 10.92 10.21 -65.02
CA CYS A 355 11.87 9.20 -65.55
C CYS A 355 12.31 9.28 -67.03
N SER A 356 13.55 9.78 -67.22
CA SER A 356 14.54 9.61 -68.32
C SER A 356 14.92 10.90 -69.02
#